data_AF-A0A6P4F038-F1
#
_entry.id   AF-A0A6P4F038-F1
#
_cell.length_a   1.000
_cell.length_b   1.000
_cell.length_c   1.000
_cell.angle_alpha   90.00
_cell.angle_beta   90.00
_cell.angle_gamma   90.00
#
_symmetry.space_group_name_H-M   'P 1'
#
loop_
_entity.id
_entity.type
_entity.pdbx_description
1 polymer ?
#
loop_
_entity_poly.entity_id
_entity_poly.type
_entity_poly.pdbx_seq_one_letter_code
_entity_poly.pdbx_strand_id
1 'polypeptide(L)'
;MKSQIFLLSFAVILFSSLCLGYTDEERQADSRRVNEIIRTSLDDDSKIIAIQELLGIYARLAPSLTPEQRESVDKLINETSDEILVDGVPPQGGRKTKFAGRVAKHVAKKVSAGFFEELGSQLAYFFQWFG
;
A
#
# COMPACT_ATOMS: atom_id res chain seq x y z
N MET A 1 -0.33 18.53 47.83
CA MET A 1 -1.48 18.25 46.92
C MET A 1 -1.29 18.79 45.50
N LYS A 2 -0.77 20.01 45.27
CA LYS A 2 -0.54 20.55 43.90
C LYS A 2 0.56 19.82 43.09
N SER A 3 1.60 19.31 43.76
CA SER A 3 2.74 18.62 43.12
C SER A 3 2.39 17.24 42.54
N GLN A 4 1.45 16.51 43.15
CA GLN A 4 1.02 15.20 42.65
C GLN A 4 0.16 15.30 41.38
N ILE A 5 -0.62 16.38 41.25
CA ILE A 5 -1.44 16.65 40.05
C ILE A 5 -0.54 16.95 38.85
N PHE A 6 0.55 17.71 39.03
CA PHE A 6 1.52 18.00 37.97
C PHE A 6 2.25 16.75 37.47
N LEU A 7 2.63 15.83 38.37
CA LEU A 7 3.29 14.57 38.01
C LEU A 7 2.36 13.62 37.25
N LEU A 8 1.10 13.53 37.64
CA LEU A 8 0.09 12.74 36.95
C LEU A 8 -0.22 13.30 35.55
N SER A 9 -0.33 14.62 35.39
CA SER A 9 -0.53 15.25 34.08
C SER A 9 0.66 15.07 33.14
N PHE A 10 1.90 15.14 33.64
CA PHE A 10 3.10 14.90 32.82
C PHE A 10 3.18 13.43 32.36
N ALA A 11 2.80 12.48 33.22
CA ALA A 11 2.73 11.07 32.86
C ALA A 11 1.65 10.81 31.78
N VAL A 12 0.48 11.44 31.86
CA VAL A 12 -0.57 11.30 30.84
C VAL A 12 -0.14 11.91 29.50
N ILE A 13 0.58 13.03 29.50
CA ILE A 13 1.12 13.65 28.27
C ILE A 13 2.18 12.73 27.62
N LEU A 14 3.08 12.15 28.41
CA LEU A 14 4.09 11.19 27.91
C LEU A 14 3.47 9.89 27.39
N PHE A 15 2.40 9.39 28.02
CA PHE A 15 1.65 8.25 27.51
C PHE A 15 0.81 8.58 26.28
N SER A 16 0.34 9.83 26.12
CA SER A 16 -0.34 10.25 24.88
C SER A 16 0.62 10.36 23.68
N SER A 17 1.93 10.56 23.93
CA SER A 17 2.97 10.42 22.90
C SER A 17 3.28 8.96 22.56
N LEU A 18 2.82 7.98 23.35
CA LEU A 18 2.88 6.55 22.99
C LEU A 18 1.65 6.11 22.17
N CYS A 19 0.64 6.96 22.02
CA CYS A 19 -0.39 6.86 20.99
C CYS A 19 0.02 7.56 19.69
N LEU A 20 1.32 7.74 19.46
CA LEU A 20 1.83 8.21 18.18
C LEU A 20 1.62 7.10 17.16
N GLY A 21 0.77 7.39 16.18
CA GLY A 21 0.75 6.67 14.92
C GLY A 21 2.12 6.69 14.25
N TYR A 22 2.28 5.78 13.29
CA TYR A 22 3.37 5.67 12.32
C TYR A 22 4.62 6.51 12.62
N THR A 23 5.51 5.93 13.44
CA THR A 23 6.70 6.61 13.97
C THR A 23 7.66 7.02 12.85
N ASP A 24 8.55 7.98 13.14
CA ASP A 24 9.53 8.45 12.15
C ASP A 24 10.52 7.33 11.79
N GLU A 25 10.88 6.45 12.74
CA GLU A 25 11.70 5.27 12.48
C GLU A 25 11.00 4.26 11.56
N GLU A 26 9.73 3.94 11.83
CA GLU A 26 8.91 3.07 10.97
C GLU A 26 8.75 3.66 9.56
N ARG A 27 8.52 4.98 9.48
CA ARG A 27 8.41 5.71 8.22
C ARG A 27 9.69 5.66 7.41
N GLN A 28 10.86 5.88 8.03
CA GLN A 28 12.14 5.76 7.34
C GLN A 28 12.44 4.33 6.90
N ALA A 29 12.08 3.34 7.72
CA ALA A 29 12.24 1.93 7.38
C ALA A 29 11.38 1.56 6.17
N ASP A 30 10.11 1.95 6.18
CA ASP A 30 9.17 1.69 5.08
C ASP A 30 9.54 2.50 3.82
N SER A 31 10.03 3.73 3.94
CA SER A 31 10.56 4.51 2.80
C SER A 31 11.72 3.79 2.11
N ARG A 32 12.70 3.30 2.88
CA ARG A 32 13.78 2.47 2.33
C ARG A 32 13.24 1.19 1.69
N ARG A 33 12.23 0.59 2.31
CA ARG A 33 11.63 -0.65 1.84
C ARG A 33 10.88 -0.48 0.52
N VAL A 34 10.09 0.58 0.36
CA VAL A 34 9.43 0.91 -0.92
C VAL A 34 10.47 1.10 -2.02
N ASN A 35 11.52 1.87 -1.76
CA ASN A 35 12.60 2.07 -2.73
C ASN A 35 13.31 0.76 -3.10
N GLU A 36 13.53 -0.13 -2.13
CA GLU A 36 14.09 -1.45 -2.38
C GLU A 36 13.15 -2.30 -3.26
N ILE A 37 11.87 -2.38 -2.90
CA ILE A 37 10.84 -3.13 -3.63
C ILE A 37 10.78 -2.69 -5.10
N ILE A 38 10.74 -1.38 -5.36
CA ILE A 38 10.71 -0.83 -6.72
C ILE A 38 11.99 -1.21 -7.48
N ARG A 39 13.15 -1.12 -6.82
CA ARG A 39 14.44 -1.42 -7.45
C ARG A 39 14.64 -2.90 -7.75
N THR A 40 14.12 -3.80 -6.91
CA THR A 40 14.35 -5.24 -7.04
C THR A 40 13.29 -5.96 -7.87
N SER A 41 12.09 -5.38 -8.03
CA SER A 41 10.97 -6.01 -8.75
C SER A 41 11.02 -5.70 -10.24
N LEU A 42 11.95 -6.33 -10.96
CA LEU A 42 12.24 -6.02 -12.38
C LEU A 42 11.25 -6.66 -13.35
N ASP A 43 10.80 -7.87 -13.07
CA ASP A 43 9.85 -8.60 -13.92
C ASP A 43 8.42 -8.55 -13.37
N ASP A 44 7.43 -8.72 -14.24
CA ASP A 44 6.01 -8.65 -13.89
C ASP A 44 5.61 -9.64 -12.76
N ASP A 45 6.21 -10.83 -12.65
CA ASP A 45 5.85 -11.77 -11.58
C ASP A 45 6.37 -11.25 -10.22
N SER A 46 7.60 -10.73 -10.19
CA SER A 46 8.15 -10.08 -8.99
C SER A 46 7.34 -8.87 -8.53
N LYS A 47 6.87 -8.04 -9.48
CA LYS A 47 5.99 -6.89 -9.20
C LYS A 47 4.67 -7.33 -8.58
N ILE A 48 4.04 -8.36 -9.14
CA ILE A 48 2.77 -8.90 -8.64
C ILE A 48 2.91 -9.40 -7.20
N ILE A 49 3.98 -10.12 -6.90
CA ILE A 49 4.25 -10.63 -5.55
C ILE A 49 4.44 -9.48 -4.56
N ALA A 50 5.13 -8.42 -5.00
CA ALA A 50 5.45 -7.27 -4.15
C ALA A 50 4.27 -6.33 -3.85
N ILE A 51 3.17 -6.40 -4.62
CA ILE A 51 1.95 -5.59 -4.37
C ILE A 51 1.43 -5.75 -2.94
N GLN A 52 1.40 -6.98 -2.41
CA GLN A 52 0.90 -7.22 -1.05
C GLN A 52 1.73 -6.47 0.00
N GLU A 53 3.03 -6.36 -0.23
CA GLU A 53 3.92 -5.63 0.66
C GLU A 53 3.71 -4.12 0.57
N LEU A 54 3.53 -3.58 -0.65
CA LEU A 54 3.18 -2.17 -0.85
C LEU A 54 1.84 -1.80 -0.20
N LEU A 55 0.82 -2.65 -0.32
CA LEU A 55 -0.47 -2.47 0.36
C LEU A 55 -0.33 -2.50 1.88
N GLY A 56 0.54 -3.37 2.41
CA GLY A 56 0.86 -3.42 3.83
C GLY A 56 1.54 -2.14 4.34
N ILE A 57 2.45 -1.57 3.54
CA ILE A 57 3.09 -0.28 3.83
C ILE A 57 2.04 0.84 3.78
N TYR A 58 1.19 0.86 2.74
CA TYR A 58 0.11 1.83 2.64
C TYR A 58 -0.81 1.79 3.85
N ALA A 59 -1.23 0.62 4.32
CA ALA A 59 -2.11 0.49 5.49
C ALA A 59 -1.52 1.10 6.77
N ARG A 60 -0.18 1.06 6.93
CA ARG A 60 0.52 1.71 8.05
C ARG A 60 0.68 3.21 7.85
N LEU A 61 0.89 3.66 6.61
CA LEU A 61 1.04 5.07 6.24
C LEU A 61 -0.29 5.83 6.24
N ALA A 62 -1.40 5.20 5.86
CA ALA A 62 -2.70 5.82 5.62
C ALA A 62 -3.25 6.67 6.78
N PRO A 63 -3.08 6.31 8.07
CA PRO A 63 -3.49 7.15 9.18
C PRO A 63 -2.75 8.50 9.27
N SER A 64 -1.59 8.62 8.61
CA SER A 64 -0.76 9.81 8.58
C SER A 64 -0.96 10.68 7.33
N LEU A 65 -1.77 10.21 6.38
CA LEU A 65 -2.08 10.95 5.14
C LEU A 65 -3.29 11.87 5.32
N THR A 66 -3.36 12.93 4.51
CA THR A 66 -4.60 13.73 4.43
C THR A 66 -5.71 12.92 3.77
N PRO A 67 -7.00 13.27 3.99
CA PRO A 67 -8.11 12.58 3.33
C PRO A 67 -7.98 12.53 1.81
N GLU A 68 -7.49 13.60 1.19
CA GLU A 68 -7.32 13.70 -0.27
C GLU A 68 -6.21 12.77 -0.78
N GLN A 69 -5.08 12.70 -0.05
CA GLN A 69 -3.98 11.77 -0.37
C GLN A 69 -4.41 10.32 -0.18
N ARG A 70 -5.23 10.05 0.83
CA ARG A 70 -5.77 8.72 1.08
C ARG A 70 -6.77 8.33 -0.02
N GLU A 71 -7.66 9.24 -0.40
CA GLU A 71 -8.65 9.02 -1.45
C GLU A 71 -7.98 8.70 -2.79
N SER A 72 -6.87 9.36 -3.14
CA SER A 72 -6.17 9.07 -4.40
C SER A 72 -5.65 7.62 -4.45
N VAL A 73 -5.13 7.10 -3.33
CA VAL A 73 -4.64 5.72 -3.26
C VAL A 73 -5.79 4.72 -3.16
N ASP A 74 -6.81 5.02 -2.34
CA ASP A 74 -7.99 4.15 -2.19
C ASP A 74 -8.72 4.00 -3.53
N LYS A 75 -8.82 5.07 -4.32
CA LYS A 75 -9.37 5.03 -5.68
C LYS A 75 -8.57 4.10 -6.59
N LEU A 76 -7.24 4.24 -6.61
CA LEU A 76 -6.34 3.38 -7.41
C LEU A 76 -6.52 1.89 -7.04
N ILE A 77 -6.61 1.59 -5.74
CA ILE A 77 -6.82 0.22 -5.23
C ILE A 77 -8.18 -0.32 -5.70
N ASN A 78 -9.24 0.48 -5.58
CA ASN A 78 -10.59 0.07 -5.96
C ASN A 78 -10.74 -0.14 -7.47
N GLU A 79 -10.25 0.80 -8.29
CA GLU A 79 -10.30 0.71 -9.76
C GLU A 79 -9.60 -0.55 -10.26
N THR A 80 -8.42 -0.86 -9.70
CA THR A 80 -7.67 -2.07 -10.05
C THR A 80 -8.37 -3.34 -9.55
N SER A 81 -8.95 -3.31 -8.34
CA SER A 81 -9.67 -4.46 -7.78
C SER A 81 -10.89 -4.82 -8.63
N ASP A 82 -11.59 -3.81 -9.15
CA ASP A 82 -12.71 -3.99 -10.07
C ASP A 82 -12.26 -4.50 -11.44
N GLU A 83 -11.15 -3.98 -11.99
CA GLU A 83 -10.58 -4.46 -13.26
C GLU A 83 -10.14 -5.92 -13.18
N ILE A 84 -9.53 -6.34 -12.06
CA ILE A 84 -9.15 -7.73 -11.81
C ILE A 84 -10.38 -8.65 -11.68
N LEU A 85 -11.49 -8.16 -11.10
CA LEU A 85 -12.73 -8.90 -10.93
C LEU A 85 -13.53 -9.06 -12.24
N VAL A 86 -13.50 -8.06 -13.12
CA VAL A 86 -14.23 -8.07 -14.40
C VAL A 86 -13.54 -8.94 -15.46
N ASP A 87 -12.20 -9.01 -15.46
CA ASP A 87 -11.43 -9.67 -16.53
C ASP A 87 -10.81 -11.05 -16.16
N GLY A 88 -10.96 -11.49 -14.91
CA GLY A 88 -10.20 -12.65 -14.38
C GLY A 88 -10.95 -13.97 -14.18
N VAL A 89 -12.28 -14.01 -14.10
CA VAL A 89 -13.02 -15.22 -13.71
C VAL A 89 -14.10 -15.58 -14.74
N PRO A 90 -13.91 -16.63 -15.57
CA PRO A 90 -15.01 -17.10 -16.39
C PRO A 90 -16.07 -17.78 -15.51
N PRO A 91 -17.36 -17.41 -15.62
CA PRO A 91 -18.43 -18.23 -15.09
C PRO A 91 -18.37 -19.59 -15.81
N GLN A 92 -18.20 -20.64 -15.02
CA GLN A 92 -18.09 -22.05 -15.37
C GLN A 92 -18.54 -22.47 -16.79
N GLY A 93 -17.66 -23.15 -17.53
CA GLY A 93 -18.08 -24.20 -18.47
C GLY A 93 -17.46 -24.16 -19.87
N GLY A 94 -16.55 -25.13 -20.13
CA GLY A 94 -16.40 -25.71 -21.46
C GLY A 94 -15.20 -25.26 -22.30
N ARG A 95 -14.19 -26.14 -22.37
CA ARG A 95 -13.22 -26.45 -23.47
C ARG A 95 -12.51 -25.34 -24.30
N LYS A 96 -12.95 -24.08 -24.31
CA LYS A 96 -12.26 -22.91 -24.92
C LYS A 96 -11.32 -22.16 -23.94
N THR A 97 -11.18 -22.67 -22.72
CA THR A 97 -10.52 -22.02 -21.58
C THR A 97 -9.01 -21.81 -21.72
N LYS A 98 -8.30 -22.55 -22.59
CA LYS A 98 -6.82 -22.46 -22.65
C LYS A 98 -6.29 -21.19 -23.33
N PHE A 99 -7.00 -20.64 -24.31
CA PHE A 99 -6.58 -19.43 -25.01
C PHE A 99 -7.05 -18.18 -24.28
N ALA A 100 -8.32 -18.17 -23.84
CA ALA A 100 -8.88 -17.12 -22.99
C ALA A 100 -8.11 -17.01 -21.66
N GLY A 101 -7.79 -18.13 -21.01
CA GLY A 101 -7.02 -18.11 -19.75
C GLY A 101 -5.57 -17.62 -19.93
N ARG A 102 -4.93 -17.84 -21.09
CA ARG A 102 -3.59 -17.31 -21.34
C ARG A 102 -3.63 -15.81 -21.60
N VAL A 103 -4.55 -15.35 -22.43
CA VAL A 103 -4.72 -13.91 -22.71
C VAL A 103 -5.19 -13.18 -21.45
N ALA A 104 -6.20 -13.68 -20.74
CA ALA A 104 -6.67 -13.14 -19.47
C ALA A 104 -5.56 -13.14 -18.40
N LYS A 105 -4.75 -14.21 -18.29
CA LYS A 105 -3.60 -14.23 -17.38
C LYS A 105 -2.53 -13.20 -17.77
N HIS A 106 -2.26 -12.97 -19.05
CA HIS A 106 -1.29 -11.96 -19.49
C HIS A 106 -1.84 -10.54 -19.31
N VAL A 107 -3.14 -10.33 -19.56
CA VAL A 107 -3.83 -9.06 -19.34
C VAL A 107 -3.86 -8.74 -17.84
N ALA A 108 -4.34 -9.67 -17.01
CA ALA A 108 -4.31 -9.53 -15.55
C ALA A 108 -2.89 -9.30 -15.03
N LYS A 109 -1.88 -10.01 -15.57
CA LYS A 109 -0.47 -9.81 -15.22
C LYS A 109 0.02 -8.40 -15.56
N LYS A 110 -0.35 -7.88 -16.72
CA LYS A 110 0.00 -6.52 -17.14
C LYS A 110 -0.72 -5.45 -16.32
N VAL A 111 -2.01 -5.66 -16.01
CA VAL A 111 -2.81 -4.79 -15.14
C VAL A 111 -2.18 -4.74 -13.75
N SER A 112 -1.87 -5.90 -13.15
CA SER A 112 -1.22 -5.94 -11.84
C SER A 112 0.19 -5.34 -11.85
N ALA A 113 0.98 -5.54 -12.92
CA ALA A 113 2.29 -4.89 -13.05
C ALA A 113 2.15 -3.36 -13.17
N GLY A 114 1.14 -2.86 -13.90
CA GLY A 114 0.83 -1.43 -13.96
C GLY A 114 0.41 -0.86 -12.61
N PHE A 115 -0.46 -1.57 -11.90
CA PHE A 115 -0.87 -1.20 -10.55
C PHE A 115 0.32 -1.14 -9.58
N PHE A 116 1.26 -2.08 -9.67
CA PHE A 116 2.49 -2.03 -8.88
C PHE A 116 3.28 -0.73 -9.12
N GLU A 117 3.47 -0.32 -10.38
CA GLU A 117 4.21 0.91 -10.71
C GLU A 117 3.50 2.15 -10.16
N GLU A 118 2.17 2.21 -10.31
CA GLU A 118 1.39 3.36 -9.88
C GLU A 118 1.31 3.45 -8.35
N LEU A 119 1.06 2.34 -7.66
CA LEU A 119 1.05 2.28 -6.20
C LEU A 119 2.45 2.57 -5.63
N GLY A 120 3.50 1.94 -6.19
CA GLY A 120 4.87 2.15 -5.77
C GLY A 120 5.33 3.60 -5.92
N SER A 121 5.00 4.23 -7.06
CA SER A 121 5.36 5.64 -7.30
C SER A 121 4.61 6.61 -6.40
N GLN A 122 3.31 6.40 -6.14
CA GLN A 122 2.55 7.22 -5.20
C GLN A 122 3.12 7.10 -3.77
N LEU A 123 3.43 5.88 -3.31
CA LEU A 123 4.03 5.68 -2.00
C LEU A 123 5.42 6.33 -1.90
N ALA A 124 6.26 6.17 -2.92
CA ALA A 124 7.57 6.82 -2.97
C ALA A 124 7.45 8.36 -2.93
N TYR A 125 6.47 8.93 -3.62
CA TYR A 125 6.18 10.37 -3.58
C TYR A 125 5.79 10.83 -2.18
N PHE A 126 4.90 10.10 -1.49
CA PHE A 126 4.54 10.47 -0.11
C PHE A 126 5.76 10.43 0.81
N PHE A 127 6.63 9.43 0.70
CA PHE A 127 7.84 9.38 1.51
C PHE A 127 8.86 10.47 1.19
N GLN A 128 8.90 10.98 -0.06
CA GLN A 128 9.73 12.15 -0.40
C GLN A 128 9.20 13.45 0.21
N TRP A 129 7.88 13.59 0.37
CA TRP A 129 7.26 14.78 0.96
C TRP A 129 7.51 14.92 2.47
N PHE A 130 7.79 13.80 3.16
CA PHE A 130 8.05 13.78 4.60
C PHE A 130 9.53 13.96 5.00
N GLY A 131 10.46 14.01 4.03
CA GLY A 131 11.91 14.18 4.26
C GLY A 131 12.39 15.59 3.95
#